data_AF-A0A519M677-F1
#
_entry.id   AF-A0A519M677-F1
#
_cell.length_a   1.000
_cell.length_b   1.000
_cell.length_c   1.000
_cell.angle_alpha   90.00
_cell.angle_beta   90.00
_cell.angle_gamma   90.00
#
_symmetry.space_group_name_H-M   'P 1'
#
loop_
_entity.id
_entity.type
_entity.pdbx_description
1 polymer ?
#
loop_
_entity_poly.entity_id
_entity_poly.type
_entity_poly.pdbx_seq_one_letter_code
_entity_poly.pdbx_strand_id
1 'polypeptide(L)'
;MHKKTVERWSPWILLVAIILLWQIICSAFNIPEYLFPSPWVIATQMVEFGGVIAAHAWRTYWVTMAGFGIAIVVGVLLGFLIGSSRLAYAAVYPLMTAFNALPKAAFVPILVVWFGIGVGPAILTAFLIS
;
A
#
# COMPACT_ATOMS: atom_id res chain seq x y z
N MET A 1 43.43 -4.17 4.45
CA MET A 1 42.10 -4.79 4.27
C MET A 1 41.27 -3.91 3.35
N HIS A 2 40.69 -4.50 2.31
CA HIS A 2 40.13 -3.89 1.10
C HIS A 2 39.11 -2.75 1.36
N LYS A 3 39.36 -1.55 0.80
CA LYS A 3 38.34 -0.46 0.71
C LYS A 3 36.99 -0.96 0.15
N LYS A 4 37.02 -1.91 -0.78
CA LYS A 4 35.83 -2.58 -1.35
C LYS A 4 35.00 -3.39 -0.34
N THR A 5 35.63 -3.93 0.71
CA THR A 5 34.89 -4.66 1.76
C THR A 5 34.18 -3.67 2.67
N VAL A 6 34.84 -2.58 3.06
CA VAL A 6 34.21 -1.55 3.91
C VAL A 6 33.00 -0.93 3.23
N GLU A 7 33.10 -0.52 1.97
CA GLU A 7 31.98 0.04 1.18
C GLU A 7 30.77 -0.91 1.07
N ARG A 8 31.02 -2.23 1.00
CA ARG A 8 29.96 -3.24 0.92
C ARG A 8 29.20 -3.42 2.24
N TRP A 9 29.88 -3.24 3.37
CA TRP A 9 29.28 -3.39 4.71
C TRP A 9 28.75 -2.08 5.28
N SER A 10 29.17 -0.92 4.76
CA SER A 10 28.72 0.41 5.20
C SER A 10 27.19 0.54 5.37
N PRO A 11 26.33 0.07 4.45
CA PRO A 11 24.88 0.20 4.62
C PRO A 11 24.34 -0.59 5.81
N TRP A 12 24.87 -1.79 6.06
CA TRP A 12 24.47 -2.64 7.19
C TRP A 12 24.92 -2.06 8.52
N ILE A 13 26.15 -1.52 8.57
CA ILE A 13 26.68 -0.85 9.76
C ILE A 13 25.83 0.38 10.08
N LEU A 14 25.50 1.20 9.08
CA LEU A 14 24.62 2.35 9.26
C LEU A 14 23.24 1.94 9.77
N LEU A 15 22.63 0.90 9.17
CA LEU A 15 21.32 0.39 9.59
C LEU A 15 21.34 -0.03 11.07
N VAL A 16 22.32 -0.84 11.46
CA VAL A 16 22.47 -1.31 12.85
C VAL A 16 22.70 -0.13 13.79
N ALA A 17 23.54 0.84 13.41
CA ALA A 17 23.77 2.04 14.20
C ALA A 17 22.48 2.86 14.41
N ILE A 18 21.66 3.00 13.37
CA ILE A 18 20.37 3.70 13.44
C ILE A 18 19.40 2.96 14.38
N ILE A 19 19.29 1.63 14.26
CA ILE A 19 18.39 0.82 15.11
C ILE A 19 18.81 0.92 16.58
N LEU A 20 20.10 0.81 16.86
CA LEU A 20 20.63 0.94 18.22
C LEU A 20 20.39 2.33 18.79
N LEU A 21 20.67 3.37 18.01
CA LEU A 21 20.43 4.76 18.42
C LEU A 21 18.94 5.00 18.70
N TRP A 22 18.05 4.47 17.86
CA TRP A 22 16.60 4.53 18.07
C TRP A 22 16.18 3.83 19.36
N GLN A 23 16.64 2.58 19.59
CA GLN A 23 16.35 1.86 20.83
C GLN A 23 16.85 2.62 22.07
N ILE A 24 18.07 3.18 22.01
CA ILE A 24 18.66 3.95 23.10
C ILE A 24 17.82 5.21 23.38
N ILE A 25 17.42 5.96 22.35
CA ILE A 25 16.58 7.15 22.52
C ILE A 25 15.25 6.79 23.18
N CYS A 26 14.54 5.79 22.66
CA CYS A 26 13.26 5.36 23.25
C CYS A 26 13.41 4.95 24.72
N SER A 27 14.47 4.21 25.05
CA SER A 27 14.69 3.67 26.40
C SER A 27 15.20 4.75 27.37
N ALA A 28 16.12 5.61 26.94
CA ALA A 28 16.73 6.64 27.79
C ALA A 28 15.75 7.77 28.11
N PHE A 29 14.88 8.13 27.17
CA PHE A 29 13.87 9.18 27.36
C PHE A 29 12.53 8.66 27.87
N ASN A 30 12.40 7.35 28.15
CA ASN A 30 11.15 6.70 28.56
C ASN A 30 9.94 7.13 27.70
N ILE A 31 10.14 7.11 26.38
CA ILE A 31 9.11 7.57 25.43
C ILE A 31 7.92 6.59 25.49
N PRO A 32 6.68 7.09 25.64
CA PRO A 32 5.52 6.20 25.68
C PRO A 32 5.38 5.37 24.39
N GLU A 33 5.18 4.06 24.54
CA GLU A 33 5.17 3.11 23.41
C GLU A 33 4.05 3.37 22.40
N TYR A 34 2.93 3.96 22.83
CA TYR A 34 1.83 4.33 21.93
C TYR A 34 2.17 5.53 21.03
N LEU A 35 3.15 6.35 21.41
CA LEU A 35 3.59 7.51 20.64
C LEU A 35 4.73 7.14 19.70
N PHE A 36 5.74 6.44 20.23
CA PHE A 36 6.89 6.02 19.45
C PHE A 36 7.49 4.72 20.00
N PRO A 37 7.01 3.55 19.53
CA PRO A 37 7.44 2.26 20.06
C PRO A 37 8.91 2.00 19.72
N SER A 38 9.63 1.37 20.66
CA SER A 38 11.02 0.98 20.44
C SER A 38 11.13 -0.18 19.44
N PRO A 39 12.27 -0.33 18.73
CA PRO A 39 12.51 -1.46 17.84
C PRO A 39 12.24 -2.82 18.50
N TRP A 40 12.59 -2.96 19.78
CA TRP A 40 12.34 -4.19 20.53
C TRP A 40 10.85 -4.48 20.68
N VAL A 41 10.05 -3.49 21.06
CA VAL A 41 8.59 -3.63 21.21
C VAL A 41 7.94 -3.98 19.87
N ILE A 42 8.40 -3.36 18.78
CA ILE A 42 7.91 -3.69 17.44
C ILE A 42 8.19 -5.17 17.12
N ALA A 43 9.42 -5.65 17.38
CA ALA A 43 9.79 -7.04 17.13
C ALA A 43 8.97 -8.02 17.98
N THR A 44 8.74 -7.73 19.26
CA THR A 44 7.92 -8.58 20.13
C THR A 44 6.47 -8.61 19.68
N GLN A 45 5.88 -7.45 19.34
CA GLN A 45 4.50 -7.39 18.86
C GLN A 45 4.32 -8.05 17.48
N MET A 46 5.32 -7.97 16.61
CA MET A 46 5.30 -8.69 15.33
C MET A 46 5.22 -10.21 15.51
N VAL A 47 5.88 -10.75 16.53
CA VAL A 47 5.83 -12.19 16.83
C VAL A 47 4.53 -12.55 17.54
N GLU A 48 4.15 -11.77 18.57
CA GLU A 48 2.94 -12.00 19.37
C GLU A 48 1.66 -11.94 18.51
N PHE A 49 1.53 -10.92 17.67
CA PHE A 49 0.37 -10.73 16.78
C PHE A 49 0.61 -11.27 15.37
N GLY A 50 1.68 -12.05 15.15
CA GLY A 50 2.08 -12.51 13.81
C GLY A 50 0.95 -13.22 13.06
N GLY A 51 0.15 -14.05 13.74
CA GLY A 51 -1.00 -14.72 13.14
C GLY A 51 -2.10 -13.76 12.69
N VAL A 52 -2.41 -12.75 13.49
CA VAL A 52 -3.42 -11.72 13.19
C VAL A 52 -2.94 -10.80 12.06
N ILE A 53 -1.68 -10.36 12.13
CA ILE A 53 -1.02 -9.58 11.08
C ILE A 53 -1.04 -10.35 9.77
N ALA A 54 -0.66 -11.64 9.78
CA ALA A 54 -0.69 -12.48 8.59
C ALA A 54 -2.11 -12.66 8.04
N ALA A 55 -3.12 -12.84 8.90
CA ALA A 55 -4.51 -12.94 8.47
C ALA A 55 -5.01 -11.65 7.80
N HIS A 56 -4.70 -10.48 8.37
CA HIS A 56 -5.03 -9.19 7.76
C HIS A 56 -4.23 -8.92 6.49
N ALA A 57 -2.94 -9.25 6.46
CA ALA A 57 -2.10 -9.14 5.28
C ALA A 57 -2.63 -10.02 4.14
N TRP A 58 -3.00 -11.27 4.44
CA TRP A 58 -3.63 -12.17 3.48
C TRP A 58 -4.95 -11.61 2.97
N ARG A 59 -5.78 -11.05 3.87
CA ARG A 59 -7.04 -10.42 3.49
C ARG A 59 -6.82 -9.27 2.51
N THR A 60 -5.91 -8.35 2.82
CA THR A 60 -5.57 -7.23 1.94
C THR A 60 -4.99 -7.72 0.62
N TYR A 61 -4.14 -8.75 0.66
CA TYR A 61 -3.53 -9.33 -0.53
C TYR A 61 -4.59 -9.87 -1.49
N TRP A 62 -5.45 -10.79 -1.04
CA TRP A 62 -6.42 -11.41 -1.96
C TRP A 62 -7.48 -10.41 -2.43
N VAL A 63 -7.93 -9.49 -1.57
CA VAL A 63 -8.89 -8.44 -1.94
C VAL A 63 -8.31 -7.53 -3.01
N THR A 64 -7.05 -7.13 -2.85
CA THR A 64 -6.34 -6.31 -3.83
C THR A 64 -6.16 -7.07 -5.14
N MET A 65 -5.78 -8.34 -5.09
CA MET A 65 -5.64 -9.18 -6.28
C MET A 65 -6.96 -9.39 -7.03
N ALA A 66 -8.07 -9.55 -6.31
CA ALA A 66 -9.39 -9.64 -6.92
C ALA A 66 -9.76 -8.34 -7.64
N GLY A 67 -9.59 -7.18 -6.98
CA GLY A 67 -9.84 -5.87 -7.59
C GLY A 67 -8.94 -5.60 -8.80
N PHE A 68 -7.66 -5.93 -8.69
CA PHE A 68 -6.68 -5.83 -9.77
C PHE A 68 -7.04 -6.73 -10.97
N GLY A 69 -7.47 -7.96 -10.72
CA GLY A 69 -7.92 -8.87 -11.79
C GLY A 69 -9.12 -8.30 -12.55
N ILE A 70 -10.09 -7.72 -11.85
CA ILE A 70 -11.23 -7.03 -12.47
C ILE A 70 -10.74 -5.81 -13.27
N ALA A 71 -9.78 -5.05 -12.74
CA ALA A 71 -9.22 -3.86 -13.39
C ALA A 71 -8.53 -4.21 -14.71
N ILE A 72 -7.76 -5.30 -14.76
CA ILE A 72 -7.14 -5.80 -16.00
C ILE A 72 -8.22 -6.11 -17.03
N VAL A 73 -9.21 -6.94 -16.67
CA VAL A 73 -10.23 -7.38 -17.63
C VAL A 73 -11.02 -6.18 -18.18
N VAL A 74 -11.53 -5.32 -17.30
CA VAL A 74 -12.34 -4.16 -17.69
C VAL A 74 -11.48 -3.12 -18.42
N GLY A 75 -10.31 -2.80 -17.89
CA GLY A 75 -9.40 -1.79 -18.43
C GLY A 75 -8.88 -2.15 -19.81
N VAL A 76 -8.50 -3.42 -20.04
CA VAL A 76 -8.05 -3.89 -21.36
C VAL A 76 -9.20 -3.87 -22.36
N LEU A 77 -10.39 -4.35 -21.99
CA LEU A 77 -11.55 -4.34 -22.88
C LEU A 77 -11.97 -2.92 -23.27
N LEU A 78 -12.08 -2.01 -22.29
CA LEU A 78 -12.41 -0.61 -22.55
C LEU A 78 -11.31 0.08 -23.35
N GLY A 79 -10.04 -0.16 -23.01
CA GLY A 79 -8.90 0.39 -23.75
C GLY A 79 -8.88 -0.04 -25.21
N PHE A 80 -9.17 -1.32 -25.49
CA PHE A 80 -9.29 -1.84 -26.85
C PHE A 80 -10.45 -1.19 -27.61
N LEU A 81 -11.63 -1.10 -26.99
CA LEU A 81 -12.81 -0.46 -27.62
C LEU A 81 -12.57 1.02 -27.93
N ILE A 82 -12.07 1.79 -26.97
CA ILE A 82 -11.81 3.22 -27.13
C ILE A 82 -10.66 3.46 -28.14
N GLY A 83 -9.62 2.63 -28.09
CA GLY A 83 -8.47 2.70 -28.99
C GLY A 83 -8.78 2.30 -30.43
N SER A 84 -9.84 1.52 -30.66
CA SER A 84 -10.24 1.07 -32.00
C SER A 84 -10.82 2.18 -32.89
N SER A 85 -11.28 3.29 -32.32
CA SER A 85 -11.95 4.37 -33.05
C SER A 85 -11.48 5.76 -32.61
N ARG A 86 -11.08 6.59 -33.58
CA ARG A 86 -10.71 8.00 -33.34
C ARG A 86 -11.86 8.81 -32.72
N LEU A 87 -13.11 8.53 -33.09
CA LEU A 87 -14.28 9.22 -32.54
C LEU A 87 -14.52 8.83 -31.08
N ALA A 88 -14.43 7.53 -30.76
CA ALA A 88 -14.58 7.04 -29.39
C ALA A 88 -13.49 7.60 -28.48
N TYR A 89 -12.24 7.61 -28.95
CA TYR A 89 -11.12 8.22 -28.25
C TYR A 89 -11.37 9.71 -27.98
N ALA A 90 -11.74 10.50 -29.01
CA ALA A 90 -11.99 11.93 -28.86
C ALA A 90 -13.15 12.24 -27.88
N ALA A 91 -14.18 11.41 -27.84
CA ALA A 91 -15.32 11.58 -26.94
C ALA A 91 -14.99 11.22 -25.48
N VAL A 92 -14.24 10.15 -25.24
CA VAL A 92 -14.00 9.60 -23.90
C VAL A 92 -12.74 10.19 -23.24
N TYR A 93 -11.78 10.68 -24.02
CA TYR A 93 -10.52 11.24 -23.53
C TYR A 93 -10.68 12.37 -22.49
N PRO A 94 -11.58 13.36 -22.66
CA PRO A 94 -11.80 14.39 -21.64
C PRO A 94 -12.31 13.81 -20.32
N LEU A 95 -13.20 12.81 -20.39
CA LEU A 95 -13.76 12.14 -19.22
C LEU A 95 -12.67 11.35 -18.49
N MET A 96 -11.83 10.60 -19.21
CA MET A 96 -10.69 9.87 -18.64
C MET A 96 -9.74 10.82 -17.91
N THR A 97 -9.45 11.98 -18.51
CA THR A 97 -8.57 12.99 -17.89
C THR A 97 -9.19 13.55 -16.61
N ALA A 98 -10.50 13.84 -16.62
CA ALA A 98 -11.21 14.31 -15.44
C ALA A 98 -11.24 13.26 -14.31
N PHE A 99 -11.48 11.99 -14.61
CA PHE A 99 -11.44 10.91 -13.63
C PHE A 99 -10.04 10.71 -13.02
N ASN A 100 -8.98 10.85 -13.81
CA ASN A 100 -7.61 10.76 -13.30
C ASN A 100 -7.22 11.91 -12.37
N ALA A 101 -7.89 13.07 -12.49
CA ALA A 101 -7.66 14.21 -11.61
C ALA A 101 -8.32 14.05 -10.23
N LEU A 102 -9.27 13.13 -10.06
CA LEU A 102 -9.96 12.92 -8.80
C LEU A 102 -9.05 12.18 -7.80
N PRO A 103 -9.04 12.56 -6.51
CA PRO A 103 -8.29 11.83 -5.49
C PRO A 103 -8.91 10.44 -5.32
N LYS A 104 -8.10 9.39 -5.53
CA LYS A 104 -8.54 7.99 -5.34
C LYS A 104 -9.11 7.74 -3.92
N ALA A 105 -8.58 8.44 -2.91
CA ALA A 105 -9.04 8.36 -1.53
C ALA A 105 -10.49 8.88 -1.31
N ALA A 106 -11.00 9.75 -2.20
CA ALA A 106 -12.35 10.32 -2.08
C ALA A 106 -13.46 9.30 -2.38
N PHE A 107 -13.14 8.21 -3.08
CA PHE A 107 -14.12 7.18 -3.46
C PHE A 107 -14.43 6.20 -2.32
N VAL A 108 -13.50 5.99 -1.38
CA VAL A 108 -13.66 4.99 -0.31
C VAL A 108 -14.94 5.20 0.50
N PRO A 109 -15.25 6.43 1.01
CA PRO A 109 -16.47 6.65 1.78
C PRO A 109 -17.74 6.44 0.94
N ILE A 110 -17.74 6.83 -0.33
CA ILE A 110 -18.89 6.70 -1.23
C ILE A 110 -19.20 5.21 -1.46
N LEU A 111 -18.18 4.40 -1.73
CA LEU A 111 -18.33 2.96 -1.92
C LEU A 111 -18.84 2.28 -0.64
N VAL A 112 -18.39 2.71 0.53
CA VAL A 112 -18.88 2.19 1.81
C VAL A 112 -20.34 2.57 2.06
N VAL A 113 -20.77 3.77 1.67
CA VAL A 113 -22.18 4.19 1.79
C VAL A 113 -23.08 3.37 0.87
N TRP A 114 -22.64 3.10 -0.36
CA TRP A 114 -23.46 2.36 -1.34
C TRP A 114 -23.49 0.86 -1.10
N PHE A 115 -22.35 0.26 -0.74
CA PHE A 115 -22.20 -1.21 -0.66
C PHE A 115 -22.06 -1.72 0.78
N GLY A 116 -22.12 -0.84 1.78
CA GLY A 116 -21.91 -1.16 3.20
C GLY A 116 -20.43 -1.35 3.55
N ILE A 117 -20.16 -1.75 4.79
CA ILE A 117 -18.79 -2.08 5.22
C ILE A 117 -18.51 -3.55 4.88
N GLY A 118 -17.38 -3.84 4.24
CA GLY A 118 -16.99 -5.21 3.97
C GLY A 118 -15.97 -5.36 2.86
N VAL A 119 -15.94 -6.56 2.28
CA VAL A 119 -15.01 -6.94 1.20
C VAL A 119 -15.34 -6.22 -0.10
N GLY A 120 -16.63 -6.04 -0.43
CA GLY A 120 -17.09 -5.41 -1.67
C GLY A 120 -16.46 -4.03 -1.93
N PRO A 121 -16.63 -3.04 -1.03
CA PRO A 121 -16.00 -1.73 -1.17
C PRO A 121 -14.48 -1.79 -1.28
N ALA A 122 -13.84 -2.74 -0.58
CA ALA A 122 -12.39 -2.89 -0.62
C ALA A 122 -11.91 -3.42 -1.99
N ILE A 123 -12.63 -4.38 -2.59
CA ILE A 123 -12.36 -4.86 -3.96
C ILE A 123 -12.58 -3.71 -4.96
N LEU A 124 -13.68 -2.97 -4.85
CA LEU A 124 -13.98 -1.85 -5.75
C LEU A 124 -12.96 -0.71 -5.61
N THR A 125 -12.49 -0.46 -4.40
CA THR A 125 -11.41 0.51 -4.16
C THR A 125 -10.11 0.05 -4.79
N ALA A 126 -9.73 -1.23 -4.63
CA ALA A 126 -8.56 -1.80 -5.28
C ALA A 126 -8.66 -1.74 -6.81
N PHE A 127 -9.85 -2.00 -7.36
CA PHE A 127 -10.17 -1.86 -8.78
C PHE A 127 -9.97 -0.43 -9.29
N LEU A 128 -10.42 0.59 -8.54
CA LEU A 128 -10.27 2.00 -8.94
C LEU A 128 -8.83 2.53 -8.80
N ILE A 129 -8.04 1.95 -7.89
CA ILE A 129 -6.66 2.37 -7.64
C ILE A 129 -5.69 1.77 -8.67
N SER A 130 -5.95 0.53 -9.09
CA SER A 130 -5.14 -0.26 -10.01
C SER A 130 -5.21 0.26 -11.45
#